data_AF-A0A8T0YEL1-F1
#
_entry.id   AF-A0A8T0YEL1-F1
#
_cell.length_a   1.000
_cell.length_b   1.000
_cell.length_c   1.000
_cell.angle_alpha   90.00
_cell.angle_beta   90.00
_cell.angle_gamma   90.00
#
_symmetry.space_group_name_H-M   'P 1'
#
loop_
_entity.id
_entity.type
_entity.pdbx_description
1 polymer ?
#
loop_
_entity_poly.entity_id
_entity_poly.type
_entity_poly.pdbx_seq_one_letter_code
_entity_poly.pdbx_strand_id
1 'polypeptide(L)'
;PRVREDFTPLDKERAQEMADQILDAFTHQHAKQKLQRALALAQRDLGFICHKYLPVAIEIFAHVVSLYGFSESIEGVIESVRVIQTHAKDDEQLVQKLISIRKLLTPTGDWIQEDKDAEKVDEHRRELERQALLQKKEEDRRKELITQENAKKARLWAKKIALGLDPSIQRPPVLVDVPPPVVAAIKNASLDLRVNAKFVQNFQWFFNGHPIETEEFVSGINRCTLVIAKLTKRVTGEYYCTCENEEGAVSSTTCRVSLAGLKLSTWNKNSWNAGDISNVLV
;
A
#
# COMPACT_ATOMS: atom_id res chain seq x y z
N PRO A 1 -48.58 -23.68 -20.41
CA PRO A 1 -48.20 -24.47 -19.22
C PRO A 1 -49.01 -25.76 -19.14
N ARG A 2 -48.53 -26.84 -19.77
CA ARG A 2 -49.05 -28.19 -19.56
C ARG A 2 -47.87 -29.09 -19.23
N VAL A 3 -47.41 -28.97 -18.00
CA VAL A 3 -46.45 -29.91 -17.41
C VAL A 3 -47.23 -31.19 -17.10
N ARG A 4 -46.67 -32.37 -17.38
CA ARG A 4 -47.26 -33.66 -16.95
C ARG A 4 -47.50 -33.62 -15.44
N GLU A 5 -48.58 -34.25 -14.97
CA GLU A 5 -49.06 -34.17 -13.58
C GLU A 5 -48.05 -34.67 -12.52
N ASP A 6 -46.93 -35.26 -12.95
CA ASP A 6 -45.93 -35.94 -12.11
C ASP A 6 -44.55 -35.23 -12.06
N PHE A 7 -44.44 -33.94 -12.42
CA PHE A 7 -43.14 -33.26 -12.50
C PHE A 7 -42.59 -32.88 -11.13
N THR A 8 -41.59 -33.64 -10.66
CA THR A 8 -40.68 -33.23 -9.58
C THR A 8 -39.57 -32.33 -10.15
N PRO A 9 -39.28 -31.15 -9.58
CA PRO A 9 -38.15 -30.33 -9.99
C PRO A 9 -36.84 -31.14 -9.92
N LEU A 10 -36.06 -31.15 -11.00
CA LEU A 10 -34.72 -31.77 -10.96
C LEU A 10 -33.86 -31.04 -9.93
N ASP A 11 -33.20 -31.81 -9.07
CA ASP A 11 -32.13 -31.31 -8.23
C ASP A 11 -30.87 -31.02 -9.05
N LYS A 12 -29.88 -30.41 -8.40
CA LYS A 12 -28.64 -29.99 -9.04
C LYS A 12 -27.83 -31.19 -9.60
N GLU A 13 -27.78 -32.30 -8.87
CA GLU A 13 -27.02 -33.49 -9.27
C GLU A 13 -27.64 -34.15 -10.51
N ARG A 14 -28.96 -34.36 -10.53
CA ARG A 14 -29.64 -34.90 -11.71
C ARG A 14 -29.61 -33.94 -12.89
N ALA A 15 -29.59 -32.63 -12.66
CA ALA A 15 -29.39 -31.65 -13.73
C ALA A 15 -27.97 -31.76 -14.33
N GLN A 16 -26.95 -32.03 -13.52
CA GLN A 16 -25.60 -32.31 -14.02
C GLN A 16 -25.55 -33.61 -14.84
N GLU A 17 -26.13 -34.70 -14.33
CA GLU A 17 -26.18 -35.99 -15.03
C GLU A 17 -26.93 -35.88 -16.36
N MET A 18 -28.07 -35.18 -16.36
CA MET A 18 -28.84 -34.92 -17.57
C MET A 18 -27.99 -34.16 -18.59
N ALA A 19 -27.28 -33.11 -18.17
CA ALA A 19 -26.40 -32.34 -19.06
C ALA A 19 -25.26 -33.20 -19.63
N ASP A 20 -24.69 -34.11 -18.84
CA ASP A 20 -23.65 -35.04 -19.32
C ASP A 20 -24.22 -36.03 -20.34
N GLN A 21 -25.37 -36.64 -20.06
CA GLN A 21 -26.02 -37.57 -20.98
C GLN A 21 -26.48 -36.89 -22.27
N ILE A 22 -26.92 -35.62 -22.20
CA ILE A 22 -27.19 -34.83 -23.39
C ILE A 22 -25.91 -34.71 -24.21
N LEU A 23 -24.81 -34.26 -23.62
CA LEU A 23 -23.55 -34.09 -24.37
C LEU A 23 -23.03 -35.42 -24.93
N ASP A 24 -23.09 -36.50 -24.15
CA ASP A 24 -22.68 -37.85 -24.55
C ASP A 24 -23.51 -38.37 -25.73
N ALA A 25 -24.82 -38.10 -25.75
CA ALA A 25 -25.71 -38.52 -26.84
C ALA A 25 -25.25 -38.01 -28.22
N PHE A 26 -24.66 -36.82 -28.27
CA PHE A 26 -24.13 -36.23 -29.50
C PHE A 26 -22.76 -36.79 -29.91
N THR A 27 -22.08 -37.54 -29.03
CA THR A 27 -20.81 -38.20 -29.34
C THR A 27 -20.99 -39.55 -30.04
N HIS A 28 -22.15 -40.20 -29.86
CA HIS A 28 -22.47 -41.47 -30.49
C HIS A 28 -22.29 -41.42 -32.01
N GLN A 29 -21.68 -42.47 -32.57
CA GLN A 29 -21.32 -42.53 -33.98
C GLN A 29 -22.52 -42.30 -34.92
N HIS A 30 -23.69 -42.85 -34.59
CA HIS A 30 -24.90 -42.68 -35.38
C HIS A 30 -25.43 -41.23 -35.36
N ALA A 31 -25.46 -40.60 -34.18
CA ALA A 31 -25.85 -39.21 -34.01
C ALA A 31 -24.90 -38.27 -34.76
N LYS A 32 -23.59 -38.47 -34.60
CA LYS A 32 -22.54 -37.71 -35.28
C LYS A 32 -22.67 -37.77 -36.80
N GLN A 33 -22.89 -38.96 -37.36
CA GLN A 33 -23.06 -39.13 -38.82
C GLN A 33 -24.32 -38.41 -39.34
N LYS A 34 -25.46 -38.50 -38.64
CA LYS A 34 -26.69 -37.80 -39.02
C LYS A 34 -26.50 -36.28 -39.02
N LEU A 35 -25.91 -35.75 -37.95
CA LEU A 35 -25.66 -34.32 -37.79
C LEU A 35 -24.66 -33.79 -38.83
N GLN A 36 -23.59 -34.55 -39.13
CA GLN A 36 -22.63 -34.18 -40.16
C GLN A 36 -23.25 -34.13 -41.57
N ARG A 37 -24.12 -35.09 -41.90
CA ARG A 37 -24.86 -35.07 -43.17
C ARG A 37 -25.80 -33.86 -43.25
N ALA A 38 -26.54 -33.59 -42.19
CA ALA A 38 -27.44 -32.44 -42.12
C ALA A 38 -26.68 -31.10 -42.25
N LEU A 39 -25.51 -31.00 -41.60
CA LEU A 39 -24.65 -29.82 -41.68
C LEU A 39 -24.03 -29.64 -43.08
N ALA A 40 -23.61 -30.73 -43.73
CA ALA A 40 -23.08 -30.70 -45.09
C ALA A 40 -24.12 -30.23 -46.11
N LEU A 41 -25.39 -30.61 -45.93
CA LEU A 41 -26.51 -30.11 -46.73
C LEU A 41 -26.81 -28.63 -46.48
N ALA A 42 -26.58 -28.15 -45.25
CA ALA A 42 -26.91 -26.79 -44.89
C ALA A 42 -25.87 -25.74 -45.35
N GLN A 43 -24.62 -26.14 -45.63
CA GLN A 43 -23.58 -25.25 -46.19
C GLN A 43 -23.38 -23.91 -45.43
N ARG A 44 -23.65 -23.89 -44.12
CA ARG A 44 -23.65 -22.70 -43.24
C ARG A 44 -24.78 -21.68 -43.49
N ASP A 45 -25.75 -21.98 -44.34
CA ASP A 45 -26.96 -21.17 -44.48
C ASP A 45 -27.88 -21.37 -43.27
N LEU A 46 -28.27 -20.26 -42.64
CA LEU A 46 -29.06 -20.29 -41.40
C LEU A 46 -30.45 -20.92 -41.60
N GLY A 47 -31.10 -20.67 -42.74
CA GLY A 47 -32.39 -21.25 -43.07
C GLY A 47 -32.31 -22.76 -43.19
N PHE A 48 -31.28 -23.26 -43.88
CA PHE A 48 -31.04 -24.70 -43.96
C PHE A 48 -30.58 -25.31 -42.64
N ILE A 49 -29.82 -24.61 -41.79
CA ILE A 49 -29.53 -25.09 -40.42
C ILE A 49 -30.82 -25.29 -39.63
N CYS A 50 -31.73 -24.31 -39.65
CA CYS A 50 -33.01 -24.38 -38.98
C CYS A 50 -33.90 -25.53 -39.48
N HIS A 51 -33.88 -25.83 -40.78
CA HIS A 51 -34.78 -26.83 -41.37
C HIS A 51 -34.16 -28.22 -41.57
N LYS A 52 -32.82 -28.35 -41.51
CA LYS A 52 -32.12 -29.62 -41.75
C LYS A 52 -31.32 -30.11 -40.55
N TYR A 53 -30.62 -29.21 -39.86
CA TYR A 53 -29.74 -29.57 -38.74
C TYR A 53 -30.47 -29.58 -37.40
N LEU A 54 -31.16 -28.49 -37.06
CA LEU A 54 -31.84 -28.33 -35.79
C LEU A 54 -32.88 -29.43 -35.50
N PRO A 55 -33.71 -29.90 -36.45
CA PRO A 55 -34.65 -30.99 -36.18
C PRO A 55 -33.96 -32.27 -35.74
N VAL A 56 -32.81 -32.61 -36.33
CA VAL A 56 -32.01 -33.79 -35.97
C VAL A 56 -31.38 -33.61 -34.59
N ALA A 57 -30.85 -32.43 -34.29
CA ALA A 57 -30.27 -32.13 -32.98
C ALA A 57 -31.33 -32.15 -31.86
N ILE A 58 -32.50 -31.56 -32.12
CA ILE A 58 -33.63 -31.54 -31.18
C ILE A 58 -34.16 -32.95 -30.95
N GLU A 59 -34.26 -33.81 -31.98
CA GLU A 59 -34.66 -35.21 -31.83
C GLU A 59 -33.73 -35.96 -30.85
N ILE A 60 -32.41 -35.83 -31.03
CA ILE A 60 -31.40 -36.45 -30.16
C ILE A 60 -31.54 -35.92 -28.71
N PHE A 61 -31.65 -34.61 -28.55
CA PHE A 61 -31.78 -33.97 -27.24
C PHE A 61 -33.08 -34.39 -26.54
N ALA A 62 -34.21 -34.29 -27.25
CA ALA A 62 -35.55 -34.62 -26.78
C ALA A 62 -35.63 -36.06 -26.25
N HIS A 63 -34.96 -36.99 -26.93
CA HIS A 63 -34.88 -38.38 -26.49
C HIS A 63 -34.24 -38.51 -25.10
N VAL A 64 -33.11 -37.83 -24.86
CA VAL A 64 -32.41 -37.88 -23.57
C VAL A 64 -33.26 -37.25 -22.47
N VAL A 65 -33.81 -36.05 -22.69
CA VAL A 65 -34.57 -35.35 -21.64
C VAL A 65 -35.90 -36.03 -21.33
N SER A 66 -36.43 -36.84 -22.23
CA SER A 66 -37.61 -37.66 -21.96
C SER A 66 -37.38 -38.64 -20.79
N LEU A 67 -36.15 -39.12 -20.60
CA LEU A 67 -35.75 -39.98 -19.47
C LEU A 67 -35.82 -39.26 -18.12
N TYR A 68 -35.83 -37.92 -18.14
CA TYR A 68 -35.91 -37.05 -16.97
C TYR A 68 -37.30 -36.45 -16.76
N GLY A 69 -38.30 -36.89 -17.52
CA GLY A 69 -39.70 -36.48 -17.37
C GLY A 69 -40.11 -35.28 -18.23
N PHE A 70 -39.23 -34.77 -19.10
CA PHE A 70 -39.59 -33.75 -20.07
C PHE A 70 -40.34 -34.36 -21.27
N SER A 71 -41.11 -33.55 -21.99
CA SER A 71 -41.76 -34.00 -23.22
C SER A 71 -40.72 -34.21 -24.33
N GLU A 72 -40.89 -35.25 -25.16
CA GLU A 72 -40.07 -35.48 -26.35
C GLU A 72 -40.47 -34.50 -27.47
N SER A 73 -40.16 -33.22 -27.25
CA SER A 73 -40.54 -32.11 -28.12
C SER A 73 -39.55 -30.95 -27.97
N ILE A 74 -39.60 -29.98 -28.88
CA ILE A 74 -38.81 -28.73 -28.76
C ILE A 74 -39.11 -27.97 -27.46
N GLU A 75 -40.37 -28.00 -27.00
CA GLU A 75 -40.78 -27.36 -25.75
C GLU A 75 -40.13 -28.05 -24.53
N GLY A 76 -40.05 -29.38 -24.55
CA GLY A 76 -39.38 -30.14 -23.48
C GLY A 76 -37.87 -29.90 -23.45
N VAL A 77 -37.23 -29.76 -24.61
CA VAL A 77 -35.81 -29.38 -24.70
C VAL A 77 -35.60 -27.98 -24.11
N ILE A 78 -36.43 -27.00 -24.48
CA ILE A 78 -36.32 -25.63 -23.93
C ILE A 78 -36.49 -25.64 -22.41
N GLU A 79 -37.48 -26.36 -21.89
CA GLU A 79 -37.74 -26.43 -20.46
C GLU A 79 -36.59 -27.12 -19.70
N SER A 80 -36.02 -28.19 -20.26
CA SER A 80 -34.85 -28.86 -19.66
C SER A 80 -33.63 -27.92 -19.57
N VAL A 81 -33.38 -27.10 -20.60
CA VAL A 81 -32.28 -26.13 -20.62
C VAL A 81 -32.52 -25.04 -19.58
N ARG A 82 -33.77 -24.57 -19.43
CA ARG A 82 -34.13 -23.61 -18.37
C ARG A 82 -33.86 -24.17 -16.98
N VAL A 83 -34.24 -25.43 -16.74
CA VAL A 83 -33.97 -26.10 -15.46
C VAL A 83 -32.47 -26.19 -15.20
N ILE A 84 -31.67 -26.61 -16.19
CA ILE A 84 -30.20 -26.62 -16.06
C ILE A 84 -29.66 -25.21 -15.75
N GLN A 85 -30.16 -24.17 -16.42
CA GLN A 85 -29.75 -22.78 -16.19
C GLN A 85 -30.04 -22.28 -14.77
N THR A 86 -31.15 -22.71 -14.15
CA THR A 86 -31.46 -22.30 -12.77
C THR A 86 -30.41 -22.76 -11.75
N HIS A 87 -29.77 -23.89 -12.02
CA HIS A 87 -28.74 -24.49 -11.15
C HIS A 87 -27.32 -24.01 -11.47
N ALA A 88 -27.12 -23.31 -12.59
CA ALA A 88 -25.79 -22.97 -13.11
C ALA A 88 -25.18 -21.69 -12.50
N LYS A 89 -25.93 -20.87 -11.76
CA LYS A 89 -25.44 -19.55 -11.27
C LYS A 89 -24.12 -19.62 -10.48
N ASP A 90 -23.99 -20.62 -9.62
CA ASP A 90 -22.81 -20.83 -8.76
C ASP A 90 -22.06 -22.12 -9.13
N ASP A 91 -22.29 -22.67 -10.33
CA ASP A 91 -21.70 -23.93 -10.77
C ASP A 91 -20.98 -23.75 -12.11
N GLU A 92 -19.68 -23.54 -12.03
CA GLU A 92 -18.82 -23.34 -13.18
C GLU A 92 -18.83 -24.55 -14.14
N GLN A 93 -18.99 -25.78 -13.63
CA GLN A 93 -19.06 -26.97 -14.49
C GLN A 93 -20.36 -26.97 -15.29
N LEU A 94 -21.49 -26.66 -14.65
CA LEU A 94 -22.79 -26.61 -15.33
C LEU A 94 -22.84 -25.47 -16.35
N VAL A 95 -22.19 -24.33 -16.07
CA VAL A 95 -21.98 -23.25 -17.05
C VAL A 95 -21.20 -23.75 -18.27
N GLN A 96 -20.11 -24.50 -18.08
CA GLN A 96 -19.34 -25.07 -19.20
C GLN A 96 -20.14 -26.09 -20.02
N LYS A 97 -20.97 -26.91 -19.36
CA LYS A 97 -21.88 -27.85 -20.04
C LYS A 97 -22.93 -27.10 -20.87
N LEU A 98 -23.54 -26.05 -20.33
CA LEU A 98 -24.48 -25.19 -21.07
C LEU A 98 -23.83 -24.50 -22.27
N ILE A 99 -22.59 -24.02 -22.14
CA ILE A 99 -21.80 -23.47 -23.25
C ILE A 99 -21.61 -24.54 -24.33
N SER A 100 -21.26 -25.77 -23.95
CA SER A 100 -21.08 -26.89 -24.89
C SER A 100 -22.38 -27.26 -25.59
N ILE A 101 -23.50 -27.29 -24.87
CA ILE A 101 -24.84 -27.50 -25.42
C ILE A 101 -25.19 -26.37 -26.42
N ARG A 102 -24.92 -25.11 -26.09
CA ARG A 102 -25.14 -23.97 -27.01
C ARG A 102 -24.36 -24.15 -28.31
N LYS A 103 -23.10 -24.58 -28.25
CA LYS A 103 -22.26 -24.84 -29.43
C LYS A 103 -22.82 -25.96 -30.32
N LEU A 104 -23.41 -26.99 -29.72
CA LEU A 104 -24.08 -28.08 -30.46
C LEU A 104 -25.33 -27.60 -31.19
N LEU A 105 -26.12 -26.72 -30.58
CA LEU A 105 -27.35 -26.21 -31.17
C LEU A 105 -27.12 -25.05 -32.16
N THR A 106 -25.97 -24.38 -32.11
CA THR A 106 -25.62 -23.24 -32.99
C THR A 106 -24.29 -23.49 -33.73
N PRO A 107 -24.29 -24.30 -34.80
CA PRO A 107 -23.06 -24.75 -35.47
C PRO A 107 -22.44 -23.70 -36.42
N THR A 108 -23.05 -22.53 -36.62
CA THR A 108 -22.58 -21.46 -37.52
C THR A 108 -21.28 -20.79 -37.06
N GLY A 109 -20.98 -20.81 -35.76
CA GLY A 109 -19.77 -20.22 -35.19
C GLY A 109 -19.86 -18.74 -34.84
N ASP A 110 -21.02 -18.08 -35.06
CA ASP A 110 -21.24 -16.65 -34.75
C ASP A 110 -20.99 -16.32 -33.26
N TRP A 111 -21.25 -17.30 -32.38
CA TRP A 111 -20.97 -17.23 -30.94
C TRP A 111 -19.49 -17.00 -30.60
N ILE A 112 -18.55 -17.31 -31.50
CA ILE A 112 -17.11 -17.08 -31.27
C ILE A 112 -16.82 -15.59 -31.17
N GLN A 113 -17.50 -14.77 -31.98
CA GLN A 113 -17.31 -13.33 -31.98
C GLN A 113 -18.04 -12.69 -30.78
N GLU A 114 -19.26 -13.15 -30.48
CA GLU A 114 -20.02 -12.71 -29.31
C GLU A 114 -19.30 -13.01 -27.99
N ASP A 115 -18.73 -14.22 -27.84
CA ASP A 115 -17.98 -14.60 -26.63
C ASP A 115 -16.71 -13.75 -26.48
N LYS A 116 -15.98 -13.52 -27.59
CA LYS A 116 -14.80 -12.63 -27.58
C LYS A 116 -15.14 -11.20 -27.17
N ASP A 117 -16.27 -10.67 -27.64
CA ASP A 117 -16.66 -9.31 -27.32
C ASP A 117 -17.21 -9.20 -25.89
N ALA A 118 -17.92 -10.22 -25.41
CA ALA A 118 -18.33 -10.33 -24.00
C ALA A 118 -17.10 -10.41 -23.07
N GLU A 119 -16.09 -11.18 -23.43
CA GLU A 119 -14.85 -11.34 -22.65
C GLU A 119 -14.08 -10.01 -22.55
N LYS A 120 -13.99 -9.23 -23.64
CA LYS A 120 -13.42 -7.87 -23.62
C LYS A 120 -14.20 -6.92 -22.72
N VAL A 121 -15.53 -6.99 -22.73
CA VAL A 121 -16.39 -6.15 -21.86
C VAL A 121 -16.15 -6.51 -20.39
N ASP A 122 -16.06 -7.80 -20.08
CA ASP A 122 -15.76 -8.29 -18.73
C ASP A 122 -14.34 -7.90 -18.27
N GLU A 123 -13.35 -7.98 -19.15
CA GLU A 123 -11.99 -7.50 -18.88
C GLU A 123 -11.96 -6.00 -18.59
N HIS A 124 -12.66 -5.20 -19.40
CA HIS A 124 -12.75 -3.75 -19.21
C HIS A 124 -13.46 -3.40 -17.89
N ARG A 125 -14.54 -4.11 -17.55
CA ARG A 125 -15.25 -3.96 -16.27
C ARG A 125 -14.33 -4.27 -15.09
N ARG A 126 -13.58 -5.38 -15.14
CA ARG A 126 -12.60 -5.75 -14.10
C ARG A 126 -11.49 -4.72 -13.95
N GLU A 127 -11.04 -4.12 -15.04
CA GLU A 127 -10.02 -3.05 -14.99
C GLU A 127 -10.55 -1.79 -14.32
N LEU A 128 -11.77 -1.36 -14.65
CA LEU A 128 -12.43 -0.23 -13.99
C LEU A 128 -12.60 -0.47 -12.48
N GLU A 129 -13.03 -1.67 -12.09
CA GLU A 129 -13.17 -2.06 -10.68
C GLU A 129 -11.82 -2.02 -9.94
N ARG A 130 -10.74 -2.51 -10.57
CA ARG A 130 -9.38 -2.41 -10.02
C ARG A 130 -8.95 -0.96 -9.83
N GLN A 131 -9.18 -0.11 -10.81
CA GLN A 131 -8.84 1.31 -10.73
C GLN A 131 -9.63 2.02 -9.63
N ALA A 132 -10.93 1.76 -9.52
CA ALA A 132 -11.78 2.31 -8.46
C ALA A 132 -11.30 1.87 -7.06
N LEU A 133 -10.89 0.61 -6.90
CA LEU A 133 -10.34 0.10 -5.64
C LEU A 133 -9.05 0.81 -5.26
N LEU A 134 -8.14 1.03 -6.22
CA LEU A 134 -6.89 1.76 -6.00
C LEU A 134 -7.15 3.21 -5.60
N GLN A 135 -8.08 3.89 -6.27
CA GLN A 135 -8.47 5.26 -5.95
C GLN A 135 -9.06 5.35 -4.54
N LYS A 136 -9.97 4.44 -4.19
CA LYS A 136 -10.56 4.38 -2.84
C LYS A 136 -9.49 4.17 -1.76
N LYS A 137 -8.54 3.25 -1.99
CA LYS A 137 -7.44 2.99 -1.06
C LYS A 137 -6.55 4.22 -0.86
N GLU A 138 -6.26 4.96 -1.92
CA GLU A 138 -5.49 6.20 -1.84
C GLU A 138 -6.27 7.31 -1.12
N GLU A 139 -7.58 7.42 -1.35
CA GLU A 139 -8.44 8.37 -0.64
C GLU A 139 -8.52 8.06 0.86
N ASP A 140 -8.68 6.79 1.23
CA ASP A 140 -8.69 6.35 2.62
C ASP A 140 -7.35 6.64 3.30
N ARG A 141 -6.22 6.43 2.60
CA ARG A 141 -4.89 6.79 3.10
C ARG A 141 -4.76 8.29 3.35
N ARG A 142 -5.31 9.13 2.47
CA ARG A 142 -5.32 10.59 2.64
C ARG A 142 -6.18 11.02 3.82
N LYS A 143 -7.38 10.43 3.99
CA LYS A 143 -8.27 10.70 5.12
C LYS A 143 -7.62 10.32 6.46
N GLU A 144 -6.94 9.18 6.50
CA GLU A 144 -6.21 8.75 7.69
C GLU A 144 -5.09 9.74 8.05
N LEU A 145 -4.30 10.19 7.07
CA LEU A 145 -3.26 11.20 7.31
C LEU A 145 -3.82 12.50 7.88
N ILE A 146 -4.94 13.00 7.32
CA ILE A 146 -5.63 14.19 7.81
C ILE A 146 -6.14 13.97 9.24
N THR A 147 -6.71 12.79 9.52
CA THR A 147 -7.22 12.45 10.85
C THR A 147 -6.10 12.41 11.88
N GLN A 148 -4.96 11.82 11.54
CA GLN A 148 -3.77 11.81 12.39
C GLN A 148 -3.23 13.22 12.63
N GLU A 149 -3.15 14.06 11.59
CA GLU A 149 -2.68 15.45 11.72
C GLU A 149 -3.63 16.27 12.61
N ASN A 150 -4.94 16.14 12.41
CA ASN A 150 -5.95 16.80 13.23
C ASN A 150 -5.90 16.32 14.69
N ALA A 151 -5.69 15.02 14.92
CA ALA A 151 -5.52 14.48 16.26
C ALA A 151 -4.26 15.04 16.96
N LYS A 152 -3.14 15.16 16.24
CA LYS A 152 -1.92 15.80 16.77
C LYS A 152 -2.17 17.27 17.13
N LYS A 153 -2.80 18.03 16.23
CA LYS A 153 -3.16 19.44 16.49
C LYS A 153 -4.10 19.59 17.69
N ALA A 154 -5.11 18.74 17.81
CA ALA A 154 -6.04 18.75 18.93
C ALA A 154 -5.34 18.47 20.28
N ARG A 155 -4.39 17.52 20.30
CA ARG A 155 -3.57 17.25 21.49
C ARG A 155 -2.74 18.47 21.90
N LEU A 156 -2.07 19.11 20.94
CA LEU A 156 -1.29 20.34 21.17
C LEU A 156 -2.17 21.47 21.69
N TRP A 157 -3.34 21.67 21.08
CA TRP A 157 -4.32 22.67 21.51
C TRP A 157 -4.79 22.44 22.95
N ALA A 158 -5.17 21.20 23.28
CA ALA A 158 -5.60 20.86 24.63
C ALA A 158 -4.51 21.14 25.67
N LYS A 159 -3.24 20.81 25.35
CA LYS A 159 -2.11 21.09 26.24
C LYS A 159 -1.86 22.59 26.41
N LYS A 160 -1.93 23.39 25.34
CA LYS A 160 -1.81 24.86 25.42
C LYS A 160 -2.89 25.47 26.30
N ILE A 161 -4.15 25.03 26.13
CA ILE A 161 -5.28 25.46 26.96
C ILE A 161 -5.04 25.10 28.43
N ALA A 162 -4.59 23.88 28.72
CA ALA A 162 -4.30 23.44 30.09
C ALA A 162 -3.18 24.26 30.77
N LEU A 163 -2.26 24.82 29.98
CA LEU A 163 -1.20 25.73 30.45
C LEU A 163 -1.62 27.21 30.48
N GLY A 164 -2.87 27.55 30.15
CA GLY A 164 -3.36 28.93 30.07
C GLY A 164 -2.76 29.73 28.90
N LEU A 165 -2.23 29.06 27.88
CA LEU A 165 -1.64 29.68 26.70
C LEU A 165 -2.66 29.76 25.56
N ASP A 166 -2.59 30.81 24.74
CA ASP A 166 -3.36 30.90 23.50
C ASP A 166 -2.92 29.81 22.50
N PRO A 167 -3.82 28.90 22.08
CA PRO A 167 -3.49 27.82 21.15
C PRO A 167 -3.13 28.30 19.74
N SER A 168 -3.58 29.49 19.35
CA SER A 168 -3.37 30.08 18.02
C SER A 168 -1.93 30.58 17.82
N ILE A 169 -1.21 30.81 18.91
CA ILE A 169 0.16 31.31 18.89
C ILE A 169 1.13 30.13 18.87
N GLN A 170 1.98 30.08 17.84
CA GLN A 170 3.07 29.10 17.77
C GLN A 170 4.21 29.47 18.73
N ARG A 171 4.79 28.46 19.38
CA ARG A 171 5.88 28.65 20.35
C ARG A 171 7.01 27.64 20.10
N PRO A 172 7.65 27.64 18.91
CA PRO A 172 8.79 26.75 18.66
C PRO A 172 9.98 27.11 19.57
N PRO A 173 10.93 26.19 19.79
CA PRO A 173 12.14 26.47 20.56
C PRO A 173 12.95 27.61 19.92
N VAL A 174 13.40 28.56 20.73
CA VAL A 174 14.21 29.69 20.25
C VAL A 174 15.47 29.80 21.08
N LEU A 175 16.64 29.73 20.42
CA LEU A 175 17.92 30.01 21.04
C LEU A 175 18.05 31.52 21.31
N VAL A 176 18.44 31.86 22.54
CA VAL A 176 18.71 33.22 22.99
C VAL A 176 20.21 33.46 23.12
N ASP A 177 20.92 32.48 23.68
CA ASP A 177 22.36 32.52 23.87
C ASP A 177 22.95 31.11 23.77
N VAL A 178 24.17 31.01 23.26
CA VAL A 178 24.86 29.74 23.00
C VAL A 178 26.33 29.85 23.39
N PRO A 179 27.03 28.74 23.68
CA PRO A 179 28.45 28.79 24.03
C PRO A 179 29.29 29.39 22.88
N PRO A 180 30.39 30.09 23.19
CA PRO A 180 31.32 30.59 22.18
C PRO A 180 31.82 29.48 21.24
N PRO A 181 32.17 29.78 19.97
CA PRO A 181 32.63 28.76 19.02
C PRO A 181 33.88 28.00 19.46
N VAL A 182 34.72 28.61 20.29
CA VAL A 182 35.92 27.98 20.86
C VAL A 182 36.03 28.32 22.34
N VAL A 183 36.22 27.30 23.17
CA VAL A 183 36.52 27.42 24.60
C VAL A 183 37.82 26.67 24.86
N ALA A 184 38.82 27.38 25.40
CA ALA A 184 40.10 26.78 25.79
C ALA A 184 40.35 27.01 27.28
N ALA A 185 40.72 25.97 28.00
CA ALA A 185 41.06 26.07 29.42
C ALA A 185 42.22 25.15 29.82
N ILE A 186 42.81 25.42 30.98
CA ILE A 186 43.91 24.62 31.51
C ILE A 186 43.43 23.20 31.87
N LYS A 187 44.36 22.25 31.87
CA LYS A 187 44.08 20.86 32.23
C LYS A 187 43.48 20.78 33.65
N ASN A 188 42.48 19.92 33.82
CA ASN A 188 41.70 19.73 35.05
C ASN A 188 40.82 20.91 35.48
N ALA A 189 40.69 21.98 34.67
CA ALA A 189 39.69 23.01 34.91
C ALA A 189 38.27 22.45 34.73
N SER A 190 37.31 23.01 35.47
CA SER A 190 35.89 22.80 35.22
C SER A 190 35.40 23.78 34.17
N LEU A 191 34.55 23.32 33.25
CA LEU A 191 33.95 24.14 32.20
C LEU A 191 32.43 23.95 32.16
N ASP A 192 31.71 25.05 32.00
CA ASP A 192 30.26 25.06 31.85
C ASP A 192 29.90 25.56 30.45
N LEU A 193 29.29 24.69 29.64
CA LEU A 193 28.71 25.06 28.36
C LEU A 193 27.22 25.32 28.57
N ARG A 194 26.78 26.56 28.40
CA ARG A 194 25.39 26.96 28.62
C ARG A 194 24.71 27.34 27.30
N VAL A 195 23.51 26.80 27.10
CA VAL A 195 22.57 27.22 26.06
C VAL A 195 21.35 27.83 26.74
N ASN A 196 21.07 29.10 26.45
CA ASN A 196 19.85 29.76 26.88
C ASN A 196 18.83 29.71 25.74
N ALA A 197 17.65 29.17 26.02
CA ALA A 197 16.62 28.99 25.02
C ALA A 197 15.21 29.15 25.63
N LYS A 198 14.28 29.69 24.84
CA LYS A 198 12.88 29.87 25.21
C LYS A 198 12.02 28.76 24.60
N PHE A 199 10.92 28.45 25.29
CA PHE A 199 9.93 27.45 24.88
C PHE A 199 10.49 26.02 24.73
N VAL A 200 11.54 25.68 25.46
CA VAL A 200 12.17 24.35 25.44
C VAL A 200 11.56 23.44 26.49
N GLN A 201 11.34 22.17 26.14
CA GLN A 201 10.92 21.12 27.06
C GLN A 201 12.07 20.12 27.32
N ASN A 202 12.84 19.77 26.27
CA ASN A 202 13.98 18.86 26.40
C ASN A 202 15.26 19.46 25.82
N PHE A 203 16.38 19.11 26.42
CA PHE A 203 17.73 19.38 25.91
C PHE A 203 18.43 18.04 25.65
N GLN A 204 19.25 17.97 24.60
CA GLN A 204 20.15 16.84 24.35
C GLN A 204 21.51 17.37 23.92
N TRP A 205 22.54 17.09 24.70
CA TRP A 205 23.92 17.42 24.34
C TRP A 205 24.55 16.35 23.46
N PHE A 206 25.38 16.80 22.53
CA PHE A 206 26.15 15.97 21.60
C PHE A 206 27.65 16.25 21.78
N PHE A 207 28.46 15.22 21.63
CA PHE A 207 29.92 15.28 21.64
C PHE A 207 30.46 14.61 20.37
N ASN A 208 31.24 15.34 19.57
CA ASN A 208 31.81 14.89 18.31
C ASN A 208 30.78 14.22 17.37
N GLY A 209 29.57 14.80 17.30
CA GLY A 209 28.48 14.32 16.43
C GLY A 209 27.61 13.21 17.02
N HIS A 210 27.94 12.67 18.21
CA HIS A 210 27.16 11.63 18.87
C HIS A 210 26.41 12.16 20.10
N PRO A 211 25.17 11.70 20.36
CA PRO A 211 24.45 12.09 21.57
C PRO A 211 25.23 11.59 22.80
N ILE A 212 25.32 12.43 23.82
CA ILE A 212 25.90 12.02 25.10
C ILE A 212 24.81 11.29 25.87
N GLU A 213 25.01 9.99 26.12
CA GLU A 213 24.03 9.12 26.79
C GLU A 213 24.33 8.92 28.27
N THR A 214 25.58 9.14 28.70
CA THR A 214 26.02 8.90 30.08
C THR A 214 26.74 10.12 30.68
N GLU A 215 26.64 10.26 32.00
CA GLU A 215 27.25 11.37 32.76
C GLU A 215 28.60 10.97 33.41
N GLU A 216 29.41 10.14 32.72
CA GLU A 216 30.67 9.64 33.30
C GLU A 216 31.75 10.74 33.44
N PHE A 217 31.85 11.63 32.44
CA PHE A 217 32.85 12.70 32.39
C PHE A 217 32.24 14.11 32.33
N VAL A 218 30.92 14.19 32.20
CA VAL A 218 30.13 15.41 32.10
C VAL A 218 28.84 15.24 32.90
N SER A 219 28.16 16.34 33.25
CA SER A 219 26.82 16.28 33.86
C SER A 219 25.91 17.34 33.27
N GLY A 220 24.59 17.15 33.35
CA GLY A 220 23.61 18.03 32.74
C GLY A 220 23.37 17.75 31.26
N ILE A 221 23.52 16.49 30.81
CA ILE A 221 23.37 16.09 29.39
C ILE A 221 21.96 16.37 28.83
N ASN A 222 20.96 16.48 29.71
CA ASN A 222 19.57 16.83 29.38
C ASN A 222 19.14 18.18 29.98
N ARG A 223 20.10 19.08 30.25
CA ARG A 223 19.86 20.41 30.84
C ARG A 223 20.42 21.51 29.94
N CYS A 224 20.01 22.75 30.21
CA CYS A 224 20.51 23.94 29.54
C CYS A 224 22.00 24.22 29.78
N THR A 225 22.64 23.53 30.73
CA THR A 225 24.07 23.68 31.04
C THR A 225 24.71 22.30 31.16
N LEU A 226 25.70 22.04 30.32
CA LEU A 226 26.58 20.87 30.39
C LEU A 226 27.83 21.24 31.16
N VAL A 227 28.12 20.50 32.22
CA VAL A 227 29.28 20.72 33.09
C VAL A 227 30.32 19.65 32.80
N ILE A 228 31.49 20.06 32.32
CA ILE A 228 32.69 19.24 32.18
C ILE A 228 33.50 19.41 33.47
N ALA A 229 33.38 18.48 34.41
CA ALA A 229 33.96 18.62 35.75
C ALA A 229 35.50 18.70 35.75
N LYS A 230 36.15 17.95 34.84
CA LYS A 230 37.61 17.95 34.68
C LYS A 230 37.99 17.90 33.21
N LEU A 231 38.53 19.00 32.68
CA LEU A 231 39.01 19.06 31.31
C LEU A 231 40.24 18.15 31.10
N THR A 232 40.04 17.09 30.33
CA THR A 232 41.08 16.13 29.91
C THR A 232 41.03 15.92 28.40
N LYS A 233 42.06 15.30 27.82
CA LYS A 233 42.08 14.97 26.38
C LYS A 233 40.90 14.10 25.91
N ARG A 234 40.22 13.38 26.81
CA ARG A 234 39.07 12.52 26.47
C ARG A 234 37.78 13.31 26.25
N VAL A 235 37.68 14.50 26.84
CA VAL A 235 36.51 15.40 26.77
C VAL A 235 36.82 16.68 25.99
N THR A 236 37.92 16.71 25.24
CA THR A 236 38.18 17.76 24.25
C THR A 236 37.56 17.35 22.93
N GLY A 237 36.89 18.29 22.27
CA GLY A 237 36.18 18.03 21.03
C GLY A 237 35.10 19.05 20.78
N GLU A 238 34.12 18.67 19.98
CA GLU A 238 33.04 19.54 19.52
C GLU A 238 31.75 19.22 20.28
N TYR A 239 31.15 20.24 20.89
CA TYR A 239 29.91 20.14 21.64
C TYR A 239 28.83 21.01 21.03
N TYR A 240 27.62 20.49 20.95
CA TYR A 240 26.43 21.29 20.64
C TYR A 240 25.22 20.69 21.37
N CYS A 241 24.16 21.48 21.50
CA CYS A 241 22.93 21.06 22.15
C CYS A 241 21.76 21.20 21.18
N THR A 242 20.89 20.19 21.13
CA THR A 242 19.58 20.29 20.50
C THR A 242 18.54 20.57 21.58
N CYS A 243 17.76 21.63 21.36
CA CYS A 243 16.67 22.06 22.23
C CYS A 243 15.35 21.81 21.50
N GLU A 244 14.43 21.08 22.13
CA GLU A 244 13.18 20.68 21.48
C GLU A 244 11.92 20.94 22.33
N ASN A 245 10.80 21.04 21.63
CA ASN A 245 9.47 20.92 22.16
C ASN A 245 8.56 20.24 21.12
N GLU A 246 7.26 20.09 21.42
CA GLU A 246 6.33 19.41 20.52
C GLU A 246 6.02 20.18 19.23
N GLU A 247 6.43 21.45 19.12
CA GLU A 247 6.27 22.30 17.94
C GLU A 247 7.56 22.39 17.09
N GLY A 248 8.69 21.84 17.54
CA GLY A 248 9.91 21.77 16.75
C GLY A 248 11.19 21.55 17.56
N ALA A 249 12.33 21.64 16.88
CA ALA A 249 13.65 21.54 17.47
C ALA A 249 14.61 22.57 16.85
N VAL A 250 15.57 23.05 17.64
CA VAL A 250 16.63 23.95 17.21
C VAL A 250 17.96 23.51 17.83
N SER A 251 19.04 23.54 17.06
CA SER A 251 20.38 23.15 17.53
C SER A 251 21.29 24.36 17.67
N SER A 252 22.09 24.40 18.74
CA SER A 252 23.10 25.43 18.95
C SER A 252 24.21 25.33 17.91
N THR A 253 24.97 26.42 17.75
CA THR A 253 26.26 26.36 17.06
C THR A 253 27.22 25.42 17.81
N THR A 254 28.14 24.81 17.07
CA THR A 254 29.17 23.94 17.62
C THR A 254 30.21 24.75 18.40
N CYS A 255 30.47 24.32 19.63
CA CYS A 255 31.50 24.83 20.52
C CYS A 255 32.67 23.85 20.57
N ARG A 256 33.87 24.29 20.16
CA ARG A 256 35.09 23.49 20.25
C ARG A 256 35.78 23.70 21.59
N VAL A 257 35.81 22.65 22.40
CA VAL A 257 36.50 22.62 23.70
C VAL A 257 37.91 22.06 23.53
N SER A 258 38.91 22.80 23.97
CA SER A 258 40.33 22.44 23.84
C SER A 258 41.16 22.77 25.09
N LEU A 259 42.33 22.13 25.22
CA LEU A 259 43.29 22.46 26.28
C LEU A 259 44.09 23.71 25.87
N ALA A 260 44.14 24.71 26.76
CA ALA A 260 44.96 25.89 26.57
C ALA A 260 46.45 25.50 26.57
N GLY A 261 47.15 25.78 25.47
CA GLY A 261 48.60 25.64 25.38
C GLY A 261 49.28 26.93 25.82
N LEU A 262 50.18 26.85 26.81
CA LEU A 262 51.09 27.95 27.11
C LEU A 262 52.16 27.99 26.00
N LYS A 263 52.15 29.04 25.16
CA LYS A 263 53.35 29.41 24.40
C LYS A 263 54.33 30.04 25.39
N LEU A 264 55.27 29.25 25.89
CA LEU A 264 56.48 29.80 26.49
C LEU A 264 57.30 30.38 25.32
N SER A 265 57.30 31.71 25.17
CA SER A 265 58.35 32.35 24.37
C SER A 265 59.68 32.07 25.06
N THR A 266 60.51 31.24 24.44
CA THR A 266 61.89 31.03 24.88
C THR A 266 62.60 32.38 24.86
N TRP A 267 62.83 32.95 26.04
CA TRP A 267 63.66 34.14 26.21
C TRP A 267 65.09 33.78 25.79
N ASN A 268 65.53 34.30 24.65
CA ASN A 268 66.85 34.01 24.10
C ASN A 268 67.90 34.82 24.88
N LYS A 269 68.77 34.13 25.63
CA LYS A 269 69.78 34.75 26.51
C LYS A 269 71.05 35.27 25.79
N ASN A 270 71.09 35.25 24.46
CA ASN A 270 72.29 35.58 23.68
C ASN A 270 72.10 36.76 22.72
N SER A 271 71.80 37.95 23.23
CA SER A 271 72.05 39.19 22.48
C SER A 271 72.51 40.31 23.40
N TRP A 272 73.72 40.15 23.95
CA TRP A 272 74.55 41.33 24.22
C TRP A 272 75.24 41.68 22.91
N ASN A 273 74.72 42.69 22.22
CA ASN A 273 75.54 43.58 21.42
C ASN A 273 75.08 45.00 21.72
N ALA A 274 76.03 45.77 22.25
CA ALA A 274 75.90 47.19 22.48
C ALA A 274 75.62 47.91 21.15
N GLY A 275 74.66 48.83 21.16
CA GLY A 275 74.42 49.72 20.03
C GLY A 275 72.99 50.23 20.01
N ASP A 276 72.87 51.53 20.25
CA ASP A 276 71.76 52.41 19.87
C ASP A 276 70.49 52.44 20.74
N ILE A 277 70.66 53.26 21.76
CA ILE A 277 69.68 54.17 22.35
C ILE A 277 68.97 54.96 21.22
N SER A 278 67.64 54.94 21.14
CA SER A 278 66.77 56.15 21.17
C SER A 278 65.35 55.95 20.62
N ASN A 279 64.40 56.53 21.36
CA ASN A 279 63.06 57.06 21.02
C ASN A 279 61.90 56.05 20.85
N VAL A 280 60.91 55.97 21.77
CA VAL A 280 59.89 56.94 22.23
C VAL A 280 58.73 57.13 21.24
N LEU A 281 57.59 56.54 21.62
CA LEU A 281 56.18 57.00 21.53
C LEU A 281 55.63 57.63 20.23
N VAL A 282 54.49 57.10 19.76
CA VAL A 282 53.13 57.54 20.16
C VAL A 282 52.23 56.32 20.32
#